data_AF-A0A9P6JFJ6-F1
#
_entry.id   AF-A0A9P6JFJ6-F1
#
_cell.length_a   1.000
_cell.length_b   1.000
_cell.length_c   1.000
_cell.angle_alpha   90.00
_cell.angle_beta   90.00
_cell.angle_gamma   90.00
#
_symmetry.space_group_name_H-M   'P 1'
#
loop_
_entity.id
_entity.type
_entity.pdbx_description
1 polymer ?
#
loop_
_entity_poly.entity_id
_entity_poly.type
_entity_poly.pdbx_seq_one_letter_code
_entity_poly.pdbx_strand_id
1 'polypeptide(L)'
;MTSIKFTPADIGKVAHILANDNHEHRRQMLDFAAKDPIYIPRYDISLEAKRELALQRLRRLAHAGYISVLDFEKNPLRIFSAHEIAGMIDGSMGTKMTVQWNLFGGTVIKLGTERHRHLLPKIDDMSAIGCFGLTELGYGNNAIEMETTAYYIPETHEWEVHTPSIKAQKYWITN
;
A
#
# COMPACT_ATOMS: atom_id res chain seq x y z
N MET A 1 -32.33 33.01 13.69
CA MET A 1 -32.01 31.67 13.17
C MET A 1 -31.67 30.78 14.35
N THR A 2 -32.41 29.70 14.55
CA THR A 2 -32.14 28.72 15.63
C THR A 2 -30.89 27.92 15.25
N SER A 3 -29.82 28.03 16.03
CA SER A 3 -28.61 27.23 15.82
C SER A 3 -28.93 25.75 16.09
N ILE A 4 -28.69 24.90 15.09
CA ILE A 4 -28.70 23.45 15.25
C ILE A 4 -27.53 23.10 16.17
N LYS A 5 -27.80 22.43 17.29
CA LYS A 5 -26.78 21.91 18.20
C LYS A 5 -26.70 20.40 18.07
N PHE A 6 -25.52 19.89 17.77
CA PHE A 6 -25.26 18.44 17.75
C PHE A 6 -24.74 17.97 19.10
N THR A 7 -25.28 16.87 19.60
CA THR A 7 -24.74 16.17 20.77
C THR A 7 -23.57 15.26 20.37
N PRO A 8 -22.73 14.81 21.31
CA PRO A 8 -21.72 13.79 21.01
C PRO A 8 -22.30 12.51 20.39
N ALA A 9 -23.53 12.13 20.77
CA ALA A 9 -24.23 10.99 20.18
C ALA A 9 -24.60 11.24 18.70
N ASP A 10 -25.00 12.46 18.36
CA ASP A 10 -25.31 12.82 16.96
C ASP A 10 -24.04 12.81 16.11
N ILE A 11 -22.93 13.35 16.63
CA ILE A 11 -21.61 13.28 15.97
C ILE A 11 -21.21 11.82 15.73
N GLY A 12 -21.38 10.95 16.74
CA GLY A 12 -21.10 9.52 16.62
C GLY A 12 -21.93 8.83 15.53
N LYS A 13 -23.22 9.16 15.41
CA LYS A 13 -24.09 8.64 14.35
C LYS A 13 -23.66 9.13 12.97
N VAL A 14 -23.34 10.41 12.82
CA VAL A 14 -22.86 10.95 11.54
C VAL A 14 -21.53 10.31 11.15
N ALA A 15 -20.58 10.19 12.08
CA ALA A 15 -19.31 9.52 11.83
C ALA A 15 -19.49 8.06 11.42
N HIS A 16 -20.44 7.35 12.04
CA HIS A 16 -20.78 5.98 11.68
C HIS A 16 -21.42 5.89 10.28
N ILE A 17 -22.23 6.87 9.87
CA ILE A 17 -22.80 6.90 8.51
C ILE A 17 -21.74 7.23 7.46
N LEU A 18 -20.80 8.14 7.78
CA LEU A 18 -19.75 8.56 6.84
C LEU A 18 -18.64 7.52 6.69
N ALA A 19 -18.32 6.77 7.76
CA ALA A 19 -17.41 5.64 7.68
C ALA A 19 -18.17 4.41 7.17
N ASN A 20 -17.80 3.86 6.02
CA ASN A 20 -18.58 2.79 5.39
C ASN A 20 -18.53 1.43 6.13
N ASP A 21 -17.36 1.04 6.61
CA ASP A 21 -17.07 -0.29 7.15
C ASP A 21 -16.00 -0.23 8.25
N ASN A 22 -15.74 -1.35 8.94
CA ASN A 22 -14.58 -1.50 9.84
C ASN A 22 -14.36 -0.32 10.81
N HIS A 23 -15.45 0.22 11.37
CA HIS A 23 -15.42 1.46 12.15
C HIS A 23 -14.42 1.40 13.31
N GLU A 24 -14.30 0.25 13.97
CA GLU A 24 -13.33 0.08 15.05
C GLU A 24 -11.88 0.17 14.55
N HIS A 25 -11.57 -0.53 13.46
CA HIS A 25 -10.24 -0.48 12.84
C HIS A 25 -9.86 0.95 12.42
N ARG A 26 -10.78 1.65 11.74
CA ARG A 26 -10.60 3.06 11.34
C ARG A 26 -10.36 3.96 12.54
N ARG A 27 -11.17 3.83 13.59
CA ARG A 27 -11.03 4.60 14.83
C ARG A 27 -9.69 4.32 15.51
N GLN A 28 -9.30 3.05 15.65
CA GLN A 28 -8.04 2.67 16.27
C GLN A 28 -6.83 3.22 15.50
N MET A 29 -6.84 3.17 14.17
CA MET A 29 -5.79 3.77 13.36
C MET A 29 -5.70 5.29 13.50
N LEU A 30 -6.85 5.99 13.49
CA LEU A 30 -6.91 7.44 13.71
C LEU A 30 -6.40 7.81 15.11
N ASP A 31 -6.84 7.10 16.14
CA ASP A 31 -6.40 7.32 17.53
C ASP A 31 -4.91 7.04 17.69
N PHE A 32 -4.37 6.03 17.01
CA PHE A 32 -2.95 5.72 16.99
C PHE A 32 -2.15 6.85 16.34
N ALA A 33 -2.54 7.26 15.13
CA ALA A 33 -1.87 8.34 14.42
C ALA A 33 -1.93 9.67 15.17
N ALA A 34 -3.06 9.99 15.81
CA ALA A 34 -3.24 11.22 16.58
C ALA A 34 -2.33 11.30 17.83
N LYS A 35 -1.85 10.17 18.34
CA LYS A 35 -1.00 10.10 19.56
C LYS A 35 0.49 10.10 19.25
N ASP A 36 0.91 9.83 18.02
CA ASP A 36 2.32 9.79 17.64
C ASP A 36 2.73 11.06 16.87
N PRO A 37 3.63 11.90 17.41
CA PRO A 37 4.10 13.12 16.77
C PRO A 37 4.70 12.93 15.37
N ILE A 38 5.08 11.71 14.97
CA ILE A 38 5.58 11.43 13.63
C ILE A 38 4.55 11.75 12.54
N TYR A 39 3.26 11.64 12.84
CA TYR A 39 2.17 11.88 11.90
C TYR A 39 1.76 13.36 11.81
N ILE A 40 2.34 14.25 12.62
CA ILE A 40 2.13 15.69 12.49
C ILE A 40 2.67 16.16 11.12
N PRO A 41 1.88 16.86 10.29
CA PRO A 41 2.32 17.35 9.00
C PRO A 41 3.58 18.21 9.09
N ARG A 42 4.56 17.94 8.22
CA ARG A 42 5.80 18.72 8.10
C ARG A 42 5.88 19.31 6.70
N TYR A 43 5.85 20.63 6.62
CA TYR A 43 5.94 21.38 5.37
C TYR A 43 7.37 21.89 5.16
N ASP A 44 7.69 22.27 3.92
CA ASP A 44 8.98 22.88 3.55
C ASP A 44 10.23 22.06 3.90
N ILE A 45 10.13 20.73 3.80
CA ILE A 45 11.26 19.80 3.94
C ILE A 45 11.73 19.30 2.56
N SER A 46 12.98 18.87 2.47
CA SER A 46 13.57 18.34 1.23
C SER A 46 12.82 17.09 0.73
N LEU A 47 12.95 16.77 -0.55
CA LEU A 47 12.35 15.55 -1.12
C LEU A 47 12.85 14.27 -0.44
N GLU A 48 14.14 14.21 -0.11
CA GLU A 48 14.74 13.10 0.63
C GLU A 48 14.09 12.95 2.01
N ALA A 49 13.95 14.05 2.76
CA ALA A 49 13.29 14.04 4.05
C ALA A 49 11.82 13.62 3.97
N LYS A 50 11.09 14.01 2.91
CA LYS A 50 9.71 13.53 2.66
C LYS A 50 9.66 12.02 2.45
N ARG A 51 10.58 11.47 1.64
CA ARG A 51 10.64 10.03 1.35
C ARG A 51 10.93 9.21 2.60
N GLU A 52 11.89 9.66 3.40
CA GLU A 52 12.25 9.00 4.66
C GLU A 52 11.10 9.09 5.67
N LEU A 53 10.48 10.27 5.83
CA LEU A 53 9.34 10.45 6.72
C LEU A 53 8.16 9.52 6.34
N ALA A 54 7.84 9.42 5.04
CA ALA A 54 6.79 8.52 4.57
C ALA A 54 7.09 7.05 4.89
N LEU A 55 8.34 6.61 4.73
CA LEU A 55 8.77 5.26 5.08
C LEU A 55 8.70 4.99 6.59
N GLN A 56 9.14 5.94 7.42
CA GLN A 56 9.07 5.80 8.88
C GLN A 56 7.63 5.70 9.37
N ARG A 57 6.74 6.54 8.85
CA ARG A 57 5.30 6.51 9.15
C ARG A 57 4.66 5.19 8.74
N LEU A 58 5.02 4.66 7.56
CA LEU A 58 4.54 3.37 7.08
C LEU A 58 4.97 2.23 8.00
N ARG A 59 6.26 2.18 8.37
CA ARG A 59 6.80 1.16 9.29
C ARG A 59 6.09 1.17 10.64
N ARG A 60 5.78 2.34 11.20
CA ARG A 60 5.04 2.47 12.45
C ARG A 60 3.64 1.86 12.35
N LEU A 61 2.93 2.13 11.27
CA LEU A 61 1.59 1.59 11.01
C LEU A 61 1.63 0.07 10.79
N ALA A 62 2.59 -0.41 9.99
CA ALA A 62 2.79 -1.83 9.70
C ALA A 62 3.09 -2.64 10.97
N HIS A 63 4.06 -2.20 11.78
CA HIS A 63 4.41 -2.88 13.04
C HIS A 63 3.30 -2.84 14.09
N ALA A 64 2.36 -1.89 14.00
CA ALA A 64 1.18 -1.86 14.84
C ALA A 64 0.07 -2.85 14.39
N GLY A 65 0.23 -3.52 13.24
CA GLY A 65 -0.68 -4.56 12.76
C GLY A 65 -1.98 -4.03 12.15
N TYR A 66 -1.99 -2.79 11.67
CA TYR A 66 -3.16 -2.17 11.02
C TYR A 66 -3.35 -2.56 9.55
N ILE A 67 -2.41 -3.31 8.99
CA ILE A 67 -2.56 -3.89 7.65
C ILE A 67 -1.81 -5.22 7.60
N SER A 68 -2.40 -6.21 6.95
CA SER A 68 -1.75 -7.48 6.65
C SER A 68 -2.11 -7.93 5.24
N VAL A 69 -1.18 -8.58 4.53
CA VAL A 69 -1.48 -9.23 3.25
C VAL A 69 -2.55 -10.31 3.44
N LEU A 70 -2.65 -10.91 4.63
CA LEU A 70 -3.69 -11.90 4.93
C LEU A 70 -5.10 -11.26 5.06
N ASP A 71 -5.21 -9.94 5.15
CA ASP A 71 -6.52 -9.27 5.15
C ASP A 71 -7.25 -9.48 3.81
N PHE A 72 -6.55 -9.72 2.70
CA PHE A 72 -7.18 -10.09 1.42
C PHE A 72 -7.99 -11.39 1.49
N GLU A 73 -7.63 -12.32 2.39
CA GLU A 73 -8.36 -13.57 2.60
C GLU A 73 -9.34 -13.46 3.78
N LYS A 74 -8.93 -12.78 4.87
CA LYS A 74 -9.67 -12.78 6.15
C LYS A 74 -10.71 -11.67 6.27
N ASN A 75 -10.37 -10.45 5.88
CA ASN A 75 -11.27 -9.29 5.94
C ASN A 75 -10.78 -8.21 4.96
N PRO A 76 -11.20 -8.29 3.67
CA PRO A 76 -10.73 -7.35 2.64
C PRO A 76 -11.06 -5.89 2.93
N LEU A 77 -12.11 -5.63 3.73
CA LEU A 77 -12.46 -4.27 4.15
C LEU A 77 -11.35 -3.63 4.99
N ARG A 78 -10.47 -4.42 5.64
CA ARG A 78 -9.34 -3.87 6.40
C ARG A 78 -8.32 -3.21 5.49
N ILE A 79 -8.09 -3.78 4.29
CA ILE A 79 -7.25 -3.16 3.26
C ILE A 79 -7.80 -1.77 2.90
N PHE A 80 -9.10 -1.66 2.59
CA PHE A 80 -9.71 -0.38 2.22
C PHE A 80 -9.64 0.65 3.34
N SER A 81 -10.04 0.27 4.56
CA SER A 81 -9.98 1.17 5.71
C SER A 81 -8.55 1.63 6.02
N ALA A 82 -7.55 0.74 5.91
CA ALA A 82 -6.15 1.12 6.11
C ALA A 82 -5.69 2.15 5.06
N HIS A 83 -5.99 1.90 3.78
CA HIS A 83 -5.62 2.78 2.66
C HIS A 83 -6.24 4.16 2.77
N GLU A 84 -7.52 4.23 3.14
CA GLU A 84 -8.20 5.49 3.30
C GLU A 84 -7.57 6.33 4.41
N ILE A 85 -7.36 5.73 5.60
CA ILE A 85 -6.75 6.44 6.73
C ILE A 85 -5.30 6.83 6.41
N ALA A 86 -4.51 5.93 5.82
CA ALA A 86 -3.13 6.23 5.43
C ALA A 86 -3.05 7.39 4.42
N GLY A 87 -3.92 7.38 3.41
CA GLY A 87 -3.99 8.43 2.39
C GLY A 87 -4.43 9.78 2.96
N MET A 88 -5.34 9.79 3.95
CA MET A 88 -5.75 11.01 4.66
C MET A 88 -4.61 11.61 5.49
N ILE A 89 -3.72 10.78 6.04
CA ILE A 89 -2.59 11.23 6.86
C ILE A 89 -1.45 11.75 5.98
N ASP A 90 -1.03 10.96 4.99
CA ASP A 90 0.09 11.29 4.10
C ASP A 90 -0.01 10.48 2.80
N GLY A 91 -0.28 11.18 1.70
CA GLY A 91 -0.39 10.54 0.37
C GLY A 91 0.87 9.78 -0.05
N SER A 92 2.07 10.21 0.35
CA SER A 92 3.32 9.50 0.01
C SER A 92 3.42 8.18 0.76
N MET A 93 3.03 8.16 2.03
CA MET A 93 2.92 6.94 2.83
C MET A 93 1.84 6.01 2.25
N GLY A 94 0.67 6.57 1.90
CA GLY A 94 -0.41 5.84 1.27
C GLY A 94 0.03 5.14 -0.02
N THR A 95 0.73 5.83 -0.92
CA THR A 95 1.26 5.21 -2.15
C THR A 95 2.24 4.07 -1.86
N LYS A 96 3.18 4.25 -0.93
CA LYS A 96 4.12 3.18 -0.52
C LYS A 96 3.37 1.97 0.04
N MET A 97 2.34 2.20 0.85
CA MET A 97 1.51 1.13 1.41
C MET A 97 0.77 0.36 0.31
N THR A 98 0.18 1.06 -0.66
CA THR A 98 -0.48 0.43 -1.81
C THR A 98 0.47 -0.48 -2.58
N VAL A 99 1.69 -0.02 -2.84
CA VAL A 99 2.68 -0.83 -3.57
C VAL A 99 3.07 -2.07 -2.78
N GLN A 100 3.38 -1.92 -1.49
CA GLN A 100 3.86 -3.03 -0.65
C GLN A 100 2.77 -4.08 -0.40
N TRP A 101 1.58 -3.69 0.06
CA TRP A 101 0.53 -4.65 0.43
C TRP A 101 -0.39 -5.00 -0.73
N ASN A 102 -0.82 -4.05 -1.56
CA ASN A 102 -1.81 -4.36 -2.60
C ASN A 102 -1.17 -4.89 -3.87
N LEU A 103 -0.10 -4.24 -4.34
CA LEU A 103 0.51 -4.63 -5.61
C LEU A 103 1.48 -5.80 -5.43
N PHE A 104 2.47 -5.68 -4.55
CA PHE A 104 3.41 -6.77 -4.29
C PHE A 104 2.77 -7.91 -3.47
N GLY A 105 2.36 -7.64 -2.23
CA GLY A 105 1.72 -8.62 -1.36
C GLY A 105 0.47 -9.25 -1.96
N GLY A 106 -0.42 -8.42 -2.51
CA GLY A 106 -1.65 -8.86 -3.16
C GLY A 106 -1.40 -9.74 -4.38
N THR A 107 -0.36 -9.46 -5.17
CA THR A 107 0.05 -10.36 -6.27
C THR A 107 0.58 -11.69 -5.75
N VAL A 108 1.45 -11.67 -4.73
CA VAL A 108 2.02 -12.89 -4.14
C VAL A 108 0.93 -13.77 -3.55
N ILE A 109 -0.04 -13.21 -2.82
CA ILE A 109 -1.12 -14.00 -2.22
C ILE A 109 -2.11 -14.51 -3.27
N LYS A 110 -2.35 -13.75 -4.36
CA LYS A 110 -3.34 -14.10 -5.39
C LYS A 110 -2.82 -15.07 -6.45
N LEU A 111 -1.59 -14.88 -6.93
CA LEU A 111 -0.99 -15.66 -8.01
C LEU A 111 0.10 -16.62 -7.54
N GLY A 112 0.63 -16.42 -6.33
CA GLY A 112 1.64 -17.30 -5.76
C GLY A 112 1.08 -18.65 -5.36
N THR A 113 1.92 -19.68 -5.52
CA THR A 113 1.68 -21.04 -5.01
C THR A 113 2.26 -21.23 -3.60
N GLU A 114 2.14 -22.43 -3.04
CA GLU A 114 2.71 -22.80 -1.72
C GLU A 114 4.18 -22.39 -1.56
N ARG A 115 4.97 -22.47 -2.65
CA ARG A 115 6.38 -22.03 -2.69
C ARG A 115 6.56 -20.58 -2.19
N HIS A 116 5.58 -19.71 -2.37
CA HIS A 116 5.67 -18.28 -2.06
C HIS A 116 5.06 -17.88 -0.71
N ARG A 117 4.30 -18.77 -0.04
CA ARG A 117 3.55 -18.41 1.18
C ARG A 117 4.45 -17.95 2.32
N HIS A 118 5.71 -18.41 2.36
CA HIS A 118 6.73 -17.98 3.32
C HIS A 118 7.11 -16.48 3.21
N LEU A 119 6.77 -15.80 2.10
CA LEU A 119 7.01 -14.37 1.92
C LEU A 119 5.96 -13.51 2.63
N LEU A 120 4.72 -13.99 2.79
CA LEU A 120 3.62 -13.20 3.36
C LEU A 120 3.96 -12.54 4.72
N PRO A 121 4.48 -13.28 5.73
CA PRO A 121 4.87 -12.65 6.99
C PRO A 121 6.03 -11.64 6.83
N LYS A 122 6.94 -11.87 5.87
CA LYS A 122 8.06 -10.97 5.58
C LYS A 122 7.61 -9.67 4.89
N ILE A 123 6.53 -9.74 4.12
CA ILE A 123 5.91 -8.58 3.49
C ILE A 123 5.25 -7.71 4.55
N ASP A 124 4.55 -8.35 5.51
CA ASP A 124 3.87 -7.68 6.63
C ASP A 124 4.84 -7.03 7.63
N ASP A 125 5.93 -7.71 7.99
CA ASP A 125 6.96 -7.16 8.87
C ASP A 125 7.96 -6.23 8.16
N MET A 126 7.75 -6.00 6.85
CA MET A 126 8.59 -5.16 6.01
C MET A 126 10.06 -5.61 5.90
N SER A 127 10.39 -6.87 6.21
CA SER A 127 11.71 -7.46 5.93
C SER A 127 11.88 -7.90 4.47
N ALA A 128 10.77 -8.16 3.78
CA ALA A 128 10.71 -8.30 2.33
C ALA A 128 9.94 -7.12 1.73
N ILE A 129 10.69 -6.12 1.26
CA ILE A 129 10.11 -4.99 0.53
C ILE A 129 10.07 -5.31 -0.96
N GLY A 130 8.93 -5.11 -1.60
CA GLY A 130 8.78 -5.30 -3.03
C GLY A 130 8.18 -4.11 -3.76
N CYS A 131 7.99 -4.30 -5.06
CA CYS A 131 7.36 -3.34 -5.95
C CYS A 131 6.53 -4.09 -7.00
N PHE A 132 5.90 -3.35 -7.90
CA PHE A 132 5.12 -3.92 -9.00
C PHE A 132 5.60 -3.37 -10.34
N GLY A 133 6.52 -4.10 -10.96
CA GLY A 133 7.22 -3.74 -12.20
C GLY A 133 6.41 -3.99 -13.47
N LEU A 134 5.24 -3.37 -13.62
CA LEU A 134 4.40 -3.55 -14.80
C LEU A 134 4.73 -2.52 -15.90
N THR A 135 4.46 -1.24 -15.62
CA THR A 135 4.56 -0.14 -16.58
C THR A 135 5.95 0.01 -17.19
N GLU A 136 6.00 0.25 -18.49
CA GLU A 136 7.20 0.55 -19.27
C GLU A 136 7.18 2.01 -19.75
N LEU A 137 8.34 2.54 -20.13
CA LEU A 137 8.45 3.90 -20.66
C LEU A 137 7.55 4.11 -21.89
N GLY A 138 7.44 3.09 -22.76
CA GLY A 138 6.61 3.12 -23.96
C GLY A 138 5.14 2.73 -23.72
N TYR A 139 4.84 1.98 -22.67
CA TYR A 139 3.55 1.29 -22.52
C TYR A 139 3.05 1.27 -21.07
N GLY A 140 1.82 1.74 -20.87
CA GLY A 140 1.13 1.69 -19.56
C GLY A 140 -0.33 1.26 -19.66
N ASN A 141 -1.11 1.89 -20.54
CA ASN A 141 -2.51 1.56 -20.77
C ASN A 141 -2.72 0.36 -21.70
N ASN A 142 -1.75 0.03 -22.54
CA ASN A 142 -1.78 -1.13 -23.43
C ASN A 142 -0.73 -2.16 -22.99
N ALA A 143 -1.08 -2.98 -22.01
CA ALA A 143 -0.15 -3.97 -21.43
C ALA A 143 0.26 -5.09 -22.39
N ILE A 144 -0.54 -5.35 -23.44
CA ILE A 144 -0.27 -6.42 -24.42
C ILE A 144 0.95 -6.05 -25.30
N GLU A 145 1.20 -4.76 -25.48
CA GLU A 145 2.32 -4.25 -26.29
C GLU A 145 3.60 -4.02 -25.46
N MET A 146 3.64 -4.46 -24.19
CA MET A 146 4.86 -4.39 -23.40
C MET A 146 5.98 -5.22 -24.03
N GLU A 147 7.17 -4.64 -24.06
CA GLU A 147 8.33 -5.16 -24.80
C GLU A 147 9.24 -6.03 -23.93
N THR A 148 9.17 -5.94 -22.59
CA THR A 148 9.96 -6.83 -21.72
C THR A 148 9.57 -8.28 -21.96
N THR A 149 10.54 -9.13 -22.28
CA THR A 149 10.32 -10.55 -22.52
C THR A 149 10.77 -11.40 -21.32
N ALA A 150 10.15 -12.56 -21.18
CA ALA A 150 10.58 -13.60 -20.25
C ALA A 150 10.59 -14.94 -20.98
N TYR A 151 11.77 -15.47 -21.31
CA TYR A 151 11.93 -16.75 -22.01
C TYR A 151 12.42 -17.82 -21.05
N TYR A 152 11.79 -18.99 -21.07
CA TYR A 152 12.23 -20.14 -20.27
C TYR A 152 13.38 -20.86 -20.98
N ILE A 153 14.47 -21.12 -20.25
CA ILE A 153 15.66 -21.84 -20.72
C ILE A 153 15.62 -23.27 -20.16
N PRO A 154 15.28 -24.30 -20.98
CA PRO A 154 15.13 -25.67 -20.50
C PRO A 154 16.40 -26.28 -19.92
N GLU A 155 17.58 -25.86 -20.36
CA GLU A 155 18.86 -26.43 -19.96
C GLU A 155 19.22 -26.09 -18.51
N THR A 156 18.85 -24.88 -18.05
CA THR A 156 19.15 -24.41 -16.69
C THR A 156 17.91 -24.36 -15.79
N HIS A 157 16.72 -24.57 -16.34
CA HIS A 157 15.43 -24.38 -15.66
C HIS A 157 15.23 -22.95 -15.14
N GLU A 158 15.75 -21.96 -15.87
CA GLU A 158 15.68 -20.55 -15.50
C GLU A 158 14.81 -19.76 -16.49
N TRP A 159 14.45 -18.53 -16.09
CA TRP A 159 13.81 -17.56 -16.96
C TRP A 159 14.79 -16.42 -17.25
N GLU A 160 15.06 -16.18 -18.54
CA GLU A 160 15.77 -14.98 -18.98
C GLU A 160 14.75 -13.84 -19.10
N VAL A 161 14.93 -12.80 -18.28
CA VAL A 161 14.12 -11.58 -18.34
C VAL A 161 14.93 -10.50 -19.06
N HIS A 162 14.42 -10.00 -20.18
CA HIS A 162 15.15 -9.09 -21.05
C HIS A 162 14.39 -7.80 -21.34
N THR A 163 15.09 -6.67 -21.28
CA THR A 163 14.59 -5.34 -21.65
C THR A 163 15.23 -4.94 -22.99
N PRO A 164 14.56 -5.19 -24.14
CA PRO A 164 15.18 -5.12 -25.46
C PRO A 164 15.42 -3.70 -25.98
N SER A 165 14.76 -2.70 -25.39
CA SER A 165 14.77 -1.33 -25.89
C SER A 165 14.71 -0.30 -24.75
N ILE A 166 14.99 0.96 -25.06
CA ILE A 166 14.80 2.07 -24.11
C ILE A 166 13.32 2.21 -23.73
N LYS A 167 12.40 1.95 -24.66
CA LYS A 167 10.95 2.01 -24.39
C LYS A 167 10.49 0.90 -23.44
N ALA A 168 11.16 -0.24 -23.46
CA ALA A 168 10.86 -1.39 -22.61
C ALA A 168 11.28 -1.19 -21.14
N GLN A 169 12.05 -0.14 -20.82
CA GLN A 169 12.49 0.10 -19.44
C GLN A 169 11.28 0.26 -18.52
N LYS A 170 11.27 -0.48 -17.40
CA LYS A 170 10.24 -0.30 -16.37
C LYS A 170 10.29 1.13 -15.83
N TYR A 171 9.14 1.78 -15.78
CA TYR A 171 9.03 3.21 -15.51
C TYR A 171 7.89 3.49 -14.53
N TRP A 172 8.04 4.54 -13.71
CA TRP A 172 7.13 4.86 -12.59
C TRP A 172 7.05 3.81 -11.47
N ILE A 173 8.00 2.87 -11.42
CA ILE A 173 8.03 1.84 -10.40
C ILE A 173 8.40 2.49 -9.06
N THR A 174 7.43 2.48 -8.15
CA THR A 174 7.62 3.02 -6.80
C THR A 174 8.12 1.92 -5.86
N ASN A 175 9.01 2.29 -4.93
CA ASN A 175 9.21 1.62 -3.66
C ASN A 175 9.70 2.62 -2.62
#